data_AF-A0A7C7SLV1-F1
#
_entry.id   AF-A0A7C7SLV1-F1
#
_cell.length_a   1.000
_cell.length_b   1.000
_cell.length_c   1.000
_cell.angle_alpha   90.00
_cell.angle_beta   90.00
_cell.angle_gamma   90.00
#
_symmetry.space_group_name_H-M   'P 1'
#
loop_
_entity.id
_entity.type
_entity.pdbx_description
1 polymer ?
#
loop_
_entity_poly.entity_id
_entity_poly.type
_entity_poly.pdbx_seq_one_letter_code
_entity_poly.pdbx_strand_id
1 'polypeptide(L)'
;MLIAITSAPAFAQRWRATDDIPRYEDYLREALPGAETFRWINRGTPHYRGYKTGPNGEEELVGLGFFTVDFAPKVRGYKGEIWMLVGMDPGGALIDISMVYHNEPFGYFSVDPAKFVAQFRGKSVMAPMTVGNDIDAVSRATITNNSAVRAIREAV
;
A
#
# COMPACT_ATOMS: atom_id res chain seq x y z
N MET A 1 6.71 -9.80 -37.55
CA MET A 1 7.04 -9.94 -36.11
C MET A 1 6.78 -8.58 -35.47
N LEU A 2 5.66 -8.43 -34.76
CA LEU A 2 5.23 -7.14 -34.22
C LEU A 2 5.95 -6.91 -32.89
N ILE A 3 6.83 -5.91 -32.85
CA ILE A 3 7.47 -5.46 -31.60
C ILE A 3 6.44 -4.60 -30.87
N ALA A 4 5.85 -5.14 -29.81
CA ALA A 4 4.99 -4.36 -28.92
C ALA A 4 5.87 -3.42 -28.09
N ILE A 5 6.01 -2.18 -28.56
CA ILE A 5 6.51 -1.07 -27.74
C ILE A 5 5.40 -0.76 -26.73
N THR A 6 5.46 -1.38 -25.56
CA THR A 6 4.64 -0.94 -24.43
C THR A 6 5.21 0.37 -23.93
N SER A 7 4.53 1.47 -24.21
CA SER A 7 4.92 2.79 -23.76
C SER A 7 4.84 2.85 -22.22
N ALA A 8 5.90 3.33 -21.58
CA ALA A 8 5.98 3.57 -20.13
C ALA A 8 4.72 4.19 -19.47
N PRO A 9 3.95 5.12 -20.09
CA PRO A 9 2.71 5.61 -19.51
C PRO A 9 1.65 4.54 -19.23
N ALA A 10 1.56 3.47 -20.03
CA ALA A 10 0.58 2.40 -19.83
C ALA A 10 0.91 1.52 -18.59
N PHE A 11 2.19 1.37 -18.27
CA PHE A 11 2.62 0.61 -17.09
C PHE A 11 2.42 1.41 -15.80
N ALA A 12 2.65 2.72 -15.83
CA ALA A 12 2.44 3.63 -14.69
C ALA A 12 0.96 3.87 -14.37
N GLN A 13 0.05 3.63 -15.32
CA GLN A 13 -1.39 3.62 -15.08
C GLN A 13 -1.88 2.29 -14.51
N ARG A 14 -1.09 1.22 -14.65
CA ARG A 14 -1.54 -0.12 -14.30
C ARG A 14 -1.89 -0.18 -12.83
N TRP A 15 -1.09 0.30 -11.89
CA TRP A 15 -1.23 -0.07 -10.48
C TRP A 15 -1.86 0.99 -9.56
N ARG A 16 -2.62 1.95 -10.13
CA ARG A 16 -3.28 3.03 -9.37
C ARG A 16 -4.67 2.64 -8.90
N ALA A 17 -5.24 3.41 -7.96
CA ALA A 17 -6.63 3.24 -7.56
C ALA A 17 -7.61 3.44 -8.74
N THR A 18 -8.52 2.49 -8.92
CA THR A 18 -9.57 2.44 -9.97
C THR A 18 -10.81 1.72 -9.42
N ASP A 19 -11.94 1.91 -10.08
CA ASP A 19 -13.18 1.13 -9.91
C ASP A 19 -13.06 -0.36 -10.27
N ASP A 20 -11.98 -0.81 -10.89
CA ASP A 20 -11.67 -2.24 -11.10
C ASP A 20 -11.24 -2.91 -9.78
N ILE A 21 -12.18 -3.03 -8.85
CA ILE A 21 -11.98 -3.65 -7.53
C ILE A 21 -11.54 -5.12 -7.64
N PRO A 22 -12.12 -5.97 -8.51
CA PRO A 22 -11.72 -7.39 -8.60
C PRO A 22 -10.23 -7.57 -8.87
N ARG A 23 -9.61 -6.62 -9.58
CA ARG A 23 -8.17 -6.64 -9.84
C ARG A 23 -7.30 -6.50 -8.60
N TYR A 24 -7.80 -5.85 -7.55
CA TYR A 24 -7.06 -5.62 -6.31
C TYR A 24 -7.68 -6.29 -5.09
N GLU A 25 -8.68 -7.14 -5.28
CA GLU A 25 -9.47 -7.67 -4.17
C GLU A 25 -8.61 -8.41 -3.13
N ASP A 26 -7.65 -9.22 -3.57
CA ASP A 26 -6.74 -9.92 -2.66
C ASP A 26 -5.88 -8.95 -1.83
N TYR A 27 -5.32 -7.92 -2.48
CA TYR A 27 -4.51 -6.89 -1.80
C TYR A 27 -5.36 -6.02 -0.87
N LEU A 28 -6.61 -5.74 -1.24
CA LEU A 28 -7.58 -5.03 -0.41
C LEU A 28 -7.97 -5.85 0.82
N ARG A 29 -8.15 -7.16 0.67
CA ARG A 29 -8.40 -8.07 1.79
C ARG A 29 -7.19 -8.23 2.70
N GLU A 30 -5.97 -8.18 2.16
CA GLU A 30 -4.75 -8.17 2.97
C GLU A 30 -4.61 -6.86 3.75
N ALA A 31 -4.82 -5.70 3.11
CA ALA A 31 -4.69 -4.39 3.75
C ALA A 31 -5.83 -4.09 4.73
N LEU A 32 -7.04 -4.58 4.47
CA LEU A 32 -8.24 -4.39 5.28
C LEU A 32 -8.88 -5.76 5.62
N PRO A 33 -8.24 -6.61 6.43
CA PRO A 33 -8.67 -7.99 6.67
C PRO A 33 -10.03 -8.13 7.37
N GLY A 34 -10.56 -7.06 7.95
CA GLY A 34 -11.91 -7.02 8.52
C GLY A 34 -13.01 -6.64 7.52
N ALA A 35 -12.67 -6.24 6.29
CA ALA A 35 -13.64 -5.79 5.29
C ALA A 35 -14.18 -6.95 4.45
N GLU A 36 -15.50 -6.96 4.29
CA GLU A 36 -16.24 -7.92 3.48
C GLU A 36 -16.44 -7.40 2.05
N THR A 37 -16.71 -6.09 1.92
CA THR A 37 -16.94 -5.39 0.66
C THR A 37 -16.06 -4.15 0.54
N PHE A 38 -15.81 -3.73 -0.69
CA PHE A 38 -15.00 -2.56 -1.00
C PHE A 38 -15.76 -1.60 -1.91
N ARG A 39 -15.52 -0.30 -1.73
CA ARG A 39 -16.03 0.75 -2.62
C ARG A 39 -14.92 1.69 -3.00
N TRP A 40 -14.77 1.94 -4.29
CA TRP A 40 -13.87 2.97 -4.80
C TRP A 40 -14.49 4.36 -4.66
N ILE A 41 -13.68 5.32 -4.19
CA ILE A 41 -14.07 6.71 -3.99
C ILE A 41 -13.16 7.59 -4.87
N ASN A 42 -13.77 8.23 -5.86
CA ASN A 42 -13.09 9.12 -6.81
C ASN A 42 -13.40 10.61 -6.58
N ARG A 43 -13.66 10.99 -5.33
CA ARG A 43 -13.89 12.39 -4.95
C ARG A 43 -12.80 12.81 -3.98
N GLY A 44 -11.97 13.77 -4.38
CA GLY A 44 -10.75 14.11 -3.66
C GLY A 44 -9.60 13.19 -4.08
N THR A 45 -8.84 12.66 -3.12
CA THR A 45 -7.77 11.70 -3.43
C THR A 45 -8.34 10.29 -3.61
N PRO A 46 -8.01 9.57 -4.70
CA PRO A 46 -8.50 8.22 -4.95
C PRO A 46 -8.18 7.25 -3.81
N HIS A 47 -9.20 6.58 -3.28
CA HIS A 47 -9.06 5.56 -2.24
C HIS A 47 -10.21 4.56 -2.30
N TYR A 48 -10.07 3.48 -1.56
CA TYR A 48 -11.09 2.49 -1.29
C TYR A 48 -11.61 2.66 0.13
N ARG A 49 -12.87 2.31 0.35
CA ARG A 49 -13.46 2.10 1.68
C ARG A 49 -13.81 0.64 1.82
N GLY A 50 -13.33 0.01 2.89
CA GLY A 50 -13.69 -1.36 3.26
C GLY A 50 -14.80 -1.35 4.29
N TYR A 51 -15.83 -2.17 4.07
CA TYR A 51 -16.99 -2.26 4.95
C TYR A 51 -17.19 -3.71 5.40
N LYS A 52 -17.74 -3.87 6.61
CA LYS A 52 -18.30 -5.12 7.10
C LYS A 52 -19.77 -4.94 7.47
N THR A 53 -20.51 -6.04 7.52
CA THR A 53 -21.87 -6.05 8.02
C THR A 53 -21.87 -6.04 9.55
N GLY A 54 -22.46 -5.00 10.15
CA GLY A 54 -22.64 -4.87 11.59
C GLY A 54 -23.75 -5.79 12.12
N PRO A 55 -23.90 -5.88 13.46
CA PRO A 55 -24.83 -6.82 14.10
C PRO A 55 -26.30 -6.66 13.68
N ASN A 56 -26.73 -5.46 13.24
CA ASN A 56 -28.11 -5.19 12.84
C ASN A 56 -28.26 -5.07 11.31
N GLY A 57 -27.25 -5.47 10.53
CA GLY A 57 -27.25 -5.39 9.07
C GLY A 57 -26.81 -4.03 8.51
N GLU A 58 -26.42 -3.08 9.36
CA GLU A 58 -25.82 -1.81 8.96
C GLU A 58 -24.40 -2.02 8.41
N GLU A 59 -23.97 -1.20 7.46
CA GLU A 59 -22.58 -1.21 7.02
C GLU A 59 -21.71 -0.42 8.00
N GLU A 60 -20.69 -1.08 8.55
CA GLU A 60 -19.68 -0.47 9.40
C GLU A 60 -18.39 -0.27 8.61
N LEU A 61 -17.84 0.95 8.63
CA LEU A 61 -16.57 1.25 7.98
C LEU A 61 -15.43 0.60 8.76
N VAL A 62 -14.72 -0.32 8.11
CA VAL A 62 -13.52 -0.97 8.66
C VAL A 62 -12.31 -0.07 8.52
N GLY A 63 -12.15 0.55 7.35
CA GLY A 63 -11.01 1.41 7.07
C GLY A 63 -10.94 1.92 5.64
N LEU A 64 -9.89 2.69 5.37
CA LEU A 64 -9.53 3.25 4.09
C LEU A 64 -8.37 2.46 3.50
N GLY A 65 -8.45 2.13 2.22
CA GLY A 65 -7.39 1.48 1.45
C GLY A 65 -6.86 2.42 0.37
N PHE A 66 -5.56 2.63 0.24
CA PHE A 66 -5.01 3.51 -0.79
C PHE A 66 -3.60 3.11 -1.22
N PHE A 67 -3.23 3.44 -2.46
CA PHE A 67 -1.90 3.16 -2.98
C PHE A 67 -0.91 4.25 -2.57
N THR A 68 0.26 3.85 -2.08
CA THR A 68 1.32 4.79 -1.70
C THR A 68 1.75 5.72 -2.84
N VAL A 69 1.74 5.23 -4.08
CA VAL A 69 2.13 6.03 -5.27
C VAL A 69 1.16 7.15 -5.62
N ASP A 70 -0.10 7.08 -5.18
CA ASP A 70 -1.11 8.11 -5.46
C ASP A 70 -0.91 9.32 -4.52
N PHE A 71 -0.27 9.10 -3.36
CA PHE A 71 -0.03 10.11 -2.32
C PHE A 71 1.45 10.51 -2.20
N ALA A 72 2.37 9.59 -2.47
CA ALA A 72 3.82 9.79 -2.49
C ALA A 72 4.41 9.62 -3.92
N PRO A 73 3.90 10.33 -4.95
CA PRO A 73 4.23 10.08 -6.35
C PRO A 73 5.68 10.38 -6.73
N LYS A 74 6.47 10.98 -5.83
CA LYS A 74 7.89 11.30 -6.01
C LYS A 74 8.84 10.28 -5.38
N VAL A 75 8.34 9.35 -4.56
CA VAL A 75 9.18 8.34 -3.90
C VAL A 75 9.48 7.21 -4.86
N ARG A 76 10.74 6.82 -4.96
CA ARG A 76 11.22 5.71 -5.81
C ARG A 76 12.17 4.84 -5.00
N GLY A 77 12.06 3.52 -5.17
CA GLY A 77 13.05 2.53 -4.77
C GLY A 77 14.27 2.53 -5.69
N TYR A 78 15.05 1.47 -5.63
CA TYR A 78 16.25 1.32 -6.45
C TYR A 78 15.93 1.08 -7.94
N LYS A 79 14.83 0.38 -8.25
CA LYS A 79 14.44 0.03 -9.63
C LYS A 79 13.13 0.67 -10.09
N GLY A 80 12.56 1.58 -9.32
CA GLY A 80 11.35 2.31 -9.71
C GLY A 80 10.39 2.49 -8.55
N GLU A 81 9.10 2.52 -8.84
CA GLU A 81 8.05 2.64 -7.83
C GLU A 81 7.89 1.33 -7.04
N ILE A 82 7.61 1.47 -5.74
CA ILE A 82 7.21 0.38 -4.86
C ILE A 82 5.73 0.61 -4.55
N TRP A 83 4.89 -0.24 -5.12
CA TRP A 83 3.44 -0.15 -5.03
C TRP A 83 2.98 -0.94 -3.82
N MET A 84 2.44 -0.22 -2.84
CA MET A 84 1.87 -0.81 -1.64
C MET A 84 0.46 -0.27 -1.47
N LEU A 85 -0.46 -1.15 -1.08
CA LEU A 85 -1.80 -0.78 -0.68
C LEU A 85 -1.82 -0.71 0.84
N VAL A 86 -2.01 0.50 1.37
CA VAL A 86 -2.05 0.76 2.80
C VAL A 86 -3.50 0.72 3.27
N GLY A 87 -3.79 -0.08 4.28
CA GLY A 87 -5.04 -0.07 5.02
C GLY A 87 -4.89 0.75 6.30
N MET A 88 -5.83 1.67 6.52
CA MET A 88 -5.81 2.58 7.68
C MET A 88 -7.20 2.68 8.28
N ASP A 89 -7.29 2.65 9.61
CA ASP A 89 -8.56 2.86 10.29
C ASP A 89 -8.97 4.34 10.26
N PRO A 90 -10.24 4.68 10.57
CA PRO A 90 -10.68 6.08 10.61
C PRO A 90 -10.00 6.95 11.68
N GLY A 91 -9.35 6.34 12.67
CA GLY A 91 -8.58 7.01 13.71
C GLY A 91 -7.13 7.33 13.31
N GLY A 92 -6.70 6.89 12.12
CA GLY A 92 -5.34 7.08 11.64
C GLY A 92 -4.34 6.09 12.20
N ALA A 93 -4.76 4.89 12.61
CA ALA A 93 -3.83 3.77 12.83
C ALA A 93 -3.75 2.89 11.58
N LEU A 94 -2.55 2.44 11.25
CA LEU A 94 -2.34 1.52 10.14
C LEU A 94 -2.87 0.12 10.52
N ILE A 95 -3.78 -0.42 9.72
CA ILE A 95 -4.37 -1.75 9.91
C ILE A 95 -3.38 -2.80 9.42
N ASP A 96 -3.09 -2.76 8.12
CA ASP A 96 -2.09 -3.60 7.48
C ASP A 96 -1.61 -2.97 6.16
N ILE A 97 -0.59 -3.55 5.55
CA ILE A 97 -0.04 -3.10 4.27
C ILE A 97 0.16 -4.30 3.37
N SER A 98 -0.37 -4.21 2.16
CA SER A 98 -0.19 -5.22 1.13
C SER A 98 0.87 -4.78 0.11
N MET A 99 1.83 -5.65 -0.16
CA MET A 99 2.86 -5.42 -1.18
C MET A 99 2.34 -5.82 -2.55
N VAL A 100 2.08 -4.84 -3.42
CA VAL A 100 1.38 -5.07 -4.69
C VAL A 100 2.35 -5.32 -5.83
N TYR A 101 3.39 -4.48 -5.96
CA TYR A 101 4.35 -4.60 -7.06
C TYR A 101 5.65 -3.81 -6.80
N HIS A 102 6.79 -4.37 -7.18
CA HIS A 102 8.06 -3.66 -7.32
C HIS A 102 9.03 -4.48 -8.20
N ASN A 103 10.15 -3.85 -8.61
CA ASN A 103 11.25 -4.50 -9.33
C ASN A 103 12.57 -4.52 -8.53
N GLU A 104 12.49 -4.35 -7.22
CA GLU A 104 13.67 -4.25 -6.35
C GLU A 104 14.51 -5.54 -6.35
N PRO A 105 15.83 -5.47 -6.57
CA PRO A 105 16.69 -6.66 -6.74
C PRO A 105 16.81 -7.52 -5.47
N PHE A 106 16.44 -6.97 -4.31
CA PHE A 106 16.58 -7.58 -2.99
C PHE A 106 15.27 -7.55 -2.20
N GLY A 107 14.12 -7.39 -2.89
CA GLY A 107 12.82 -7.34 -2.24
C GLY A 107 12.56 -8.55 -1.33
N TYR A 108 12.88 -9.74 -1.85
CA TYR A 108 12.60 -11.04 -1.22
C TYR A 108 13.08 -11.21 0.22
N PHE A 109 14.10 -10.47 0.67
CA PHE A 109 14.56 -10.50 2.06
C PHE A 109 14.40 -9.15 2.80
N SER A 110 13.97 -8.10 2.10
CA SER A 110 13.92 -6.75 2.65
C SER A 110 12.52 -6.20 2.85
N VAL A 111 11.64 -6.27 1.84
CA VAL A 111 10.29 -5.68 1.90
C VAL A 111 9.17 -6.70 1.65
N ASP A 112 9.46 -7.81 0.97
CA ASP A 112 8.50 -8.89 0.70
C ASP A 112 8.18 -9.74 1.95
N PRO A 113 9.11 -9.98 2.90
CA PRO A 113 8.80 -10.79 4.07
C PRO A 113 7.70 -10.15 4.93
N ALA A 114 6.77 -10.98 5.44
CA ALA A 114 5.69 -10.53 6.32
C ALA A 114 6.17 -9.74 7.57
N LYS A 115 7.40 -10.00 8.04
CA LYS A 115 8.03 -9.24 9.13
C LYS A 115 8.27 -7.75 8.80
N PHE A 116 8.35 -7.38 7.52
CA PHE A 116 8.46 -5.98 7.13
C PHE A 116 7.14 -5.25 7.39
N VAL A 117 6.04 -5.73 6.80
CA VAL A 117 4.71 -5.13 6.95
C VAL A 117 4.19 -5.20 8.39
N ALA A 118 4.52 -6.26 9.13
CA ALA A 118 4.12 -6.42 10.53
C ALA A 118 4.61 -5.28 11.45
N GLN A 119 5.70 -4.60 11.09
CA GLN A 119 6.22 -3.48 11.86
C GLN A 119 5.33 -2.24 11.80
N PHE A 120 4.42 -2.14 10.84
CA PHE A 120 3.56 -0.96 10.67
C PHE A 120 2.21 -1.10 11.37
N ARG A 121 1.76 -2.33 11.65
CA ARG A 121 0.44 -2.61 12.23
C ARG A 121 0.26 -1.88 13.56
N GLY A 122 -0.85 -1.17 13.70
CA GLY A 122 -1.22 -0.38 14.87
C GLY A 122 -0.41 0.91 15.07
N LYS A 123 0.58 1.22 14.22
CA LYS A 123 1.26 2.51 14.29
C LYS A 123 0.29 3.61 13.87
N SER A 124 0.26 4.69 14.65
CA SER A 124 -0.43 5.91 14.24
C SER A 124 0.32 6.59 13.10
N VAL A 125 -0.40 7.22 12.19
CA VAL A 125 0.18 8.09 11.15
C VAL A 125 0.94 9.29 11.73
N MET A 126 0.67 9.66 12.98
CA MET A 126 1.39 10.72 13.70
C MET A 126 2.67 10.22 14.37
N ALA A 127 2.88 8.90 14.42
CA ALA A 127 4.08 8.31 15.02
C ALA A 127 5.27 8.36 14.05
N PRO A 128 6.51 8.49 14.56
CA PRO A 128 7.69 8.45 13.70
C PRO A 128 7.84 7.06 13.05
N MET A 129 8.28 7.09 11.78
CA MET A 129 8.56 5.90 10.96
C MET A 129 9.95 6.06 10.32
N THR A 130 10.98 6.01 11.16
CA THR A 130 12.38 6.18 10.76
C THR A 130 13.07 4.82 10.74
N VAL A 131 13.67 4.47 9.60
CA VAL A 131 14.47 3.25 9.46
C VAL A 131 15.68 3.29 10.39
N GLY A 132 15.94 2.20 11.09
CA GLY A 132 16.99 2.06 12.11
C GLY A 132 16.59 2.54 13.50
N ASN A 133 15.45 3.23 13.65
CA ASN A 133 14.92 3.68 14.94
C ASN A 133 13.57 3.03 15.23
N ASP A 134 12.57 3.32 14.39
CA ASP A 134 11.17 2.90 14.58
C ASP A 134 10.80 1.67 13.72
N ILE A 135 11.59 1.44 12.67
CA ILE A 135 11.46 0.35 11.69
C ILE A 135 12.85 -0.26 11.46
N ASP A 136 12.94 -1.58 11.45
CA ASP A 136 14.17 -2.33 11.27
C ASP A 136 14.83 -2.01 9.92
N ALA A 137 16.12 -1.69 9.99
CA ALA A 137 16.96 -1.54 8.82
C ALA A 137 17.36 -2.92 8.27
N VAL A 138 17.41 -3.05 6.95
CA VAL A 138 17.86 -4.27 6.29
C VAL A 138 19.18 -4.02 5.56
N SER A 139 20.25 -4.66 6.04
CA SER A 139 21.57 -4.59 5.40
C SER A 139 21.52 -5.09 3.95
N ARG A 140 22.32 -4.47 3.07
CA ARG A 140 22.36 -4.76 1.61
C ARG A 140 21.10 -4.39 0.82
N ALA A 141 20.06 -3.87 1.48
CA ALA A 141 18.84 -3.40 0.84
C ALA A 141 18.44 -1.98 1.32
N THR A 142 19.43 -1.16 1.68
CA THR A 142 19.22 0.15 2.31
C THR A 142 18.33 1.07 1.48
N ILE A 143 18.52 1.17 0.17
CA ILE A 143 17.70 2.04 -0.69
C ILE A 143 16.26 1.53 -0.75
N THR A 144 16.07 0.25 -1.06
CA THR A 144 14.76 -0.41 -1.12
C THR A 144 13.96 -0.23 0.18
N ASN A 145 14.56 -0.59 1.31
CA ASN A 145 13.93 -0.52 2.62
C ASN A 145 13.59 0.92 3.00
N ASN A 146 14.53 1.87 2.85
CA ASN A 146 14.25 3.29 3.12
C ASN A 146 13.16 3.86 2.23
N SER A 147 13.16 3.53 0.94
CA SER A 147 12.15 4.01 0.00
C SER A 147 10.77 3.44 0.28
N ALA A 148 10.66 2.16 0.69
CA ALA A 148 9.38 1.57 1.08
C ALA A 148 8.82 2.24 2.33
N VAL A 149 9.63 2.39 3.39
CA VAL A 149 9.21 3.10 4.62
C VAL A 149 8.82 4.54 4.33
N ARG A 150 9.62 5.24 3.51
CA ARG A 150 9.34 6.62 3.10
C ARG A 150 8.05 6.73 2.29
N ALA A 151 7.78 5.79 1.39
CA ALA A 151 6.55 5.80 0.59
C ALA A 151 5.31 5.61 1.47
N ILE A 152 5.37 4.74 2.49
CA ILE A 152 4.29 4.59 3.47
C ILE A 152 4.11 5.89 4.26
N ARG A 153 5.20 6.43 4.82
CA ARG A 153 5.16 7.65 5.64
C ARG A 153 4.68 8.89 4.89
N GLU A 154 5.08 9.07 3.63
CA GLU A 154 4.63 10.22 2.82
C GLU A 154 3.21 10.03 2.26
N ALA A 155 2.67 8.81 2.29
CA ALA A 155 1.33 8.54 1.79
C ALA A 155 0.22 8.76 2.83
N VAL A 156 0.59 8.82 4.11
CA VAL A 156 -0.34 8.89 5.25
C VAL A 156 -0.45 10.29 5.86
#